data_AF-A0A0D3CJK6-F1
#
_entry.id   AF-A0A0D3CJK6-F1
#
_cell.length_a   1.000
_cell.length_b   1.000
_cell.length_c   1.000
_cell.angle_alpha   90.00
_cell.angle_beta   90.00
_cell.angle_gamma   90.00
#
_symmetry.space_group_name_H-M   'P 1'
#
loop_
_entity.id
_entity.type
_entity.pdbx_description
1 polymer ?
#
loop_
_entity_poly.entity_id
_entity_poly.type
_entity_poly.pdbx_seq_one_letter_code
_entity_poly.pdbx_strand_id
1 'polypeptide(L)'
;MFTLQLGLDEYITALSAYVETLSTQDVVTSLTFTTNKKNYGPYGNKSGFQIFAPEETGKQIAGFHGTSGNVLNSISGYYAPIPTYKLVAVGGTGGSAWDDGSDHDGVTKITVRTGGVGVQYVKQRNLSLGIARTFFKKRIDRCVF
;
A
#
# COMPACT_ATOMS: atom_id res chain seq x y z
N MET A 1 14.63 20.35 13.94
CA MET A 1 14.48 19.47 12.76
C MET A 1 13.94 18.14 13.24
N PHE A 2 12.90 17.60 12.60
CA PHE A 2 12.33 16.29 12.92
C PHE A 2 12.56 15.35 11.74
N THR A 3 12.90 14.10 12.02
CA THR A 3 13.07 13.05 11.01
C THR A 3 12.14 11.91 11.35
N LEU A 4 11.32 11.53 10.38
CA LEU A 4 10.45 10.36 10.45
C LEU A 4 11.14 9.20 9.72
N GLN A 5 11.38 8.09 10.42
CA GLN A 5 11.88 6.86 9.82
C GLN A 5 10.86 5.74 10.05
N LEU A 6 10.36 5.16 8.97
CA LEU A 6 9.38 4.08 8.99
C LEU A 6 10.08 2.71 8.97
N GLY A 7 9.47 1.72 9.62
CA GLY A 7 9.88 0.32 9.50
C GLY A 7 9.54 -0.28 8.12
N LEU A 8 10.10 -1.46 7.81
CA LEU A 8 9.86 -2.16 6.53
C LEU A 8 8.39 -2.55 6.29
N ASP A 9 7.65 -2.74 7.36
CA ASP A 9 6.23 -3.10 7.42
C ASP A 9 5.36 -1.94 7.93
N GLU A 10 5.90 -0.72 7.92
CA GLU A 10 5.19 0.50 8.31
C GLU A 10 5.04 1.43 7.10
N TYR A 11 3.80 1.83 6.82
CA TYR A 11 3.45 2.70 5.70
C TYR A 11 2.39 3.71 6.13
N ILE A 12 2.35 4.84 5.44
CA ILE A 12 1.44 5.94 5.75
C ILE A 12 0.06 5.57 5.23
N THR A 13 -0.96 5.59 6.09
CA THR A 13 -2.36 5.33 5.73
C THR A 13 -3.16 6.61 5.59
N ALA A 14 -2.86 7.62 6.40
CA ALA A 14 -3.54 8.92 6.33
C ALA A 14 -2.58 10.08 6.65
N LEU A 15 -2.97 11.25 6.16
CA LEU A 15 -2.31 12.53 6.44
C LEU A 15 -3.35 13.49 6.98
N SER A 16 -3.03 14.18 8.07
CA SER A 16 -3.79 15.36 8.48
C SER A 16 -2.87 16.55 8.65
N ALA A 17 -3.39 17.72 8.31
CA ALA A 17 -2.65 18.97 8.45
C ALA A 17 -3.57 20.06 9.01
N TYR A 18 -2.98 21.02 9.70
CA TYR A 18 -3.66 22.28 10.00
C TYR A 18 -3.12 23.36 9.07
N VAL A 19 -4.03 24.19 8.57
CA VAL A 19 -3.75 25.27 7.63
C VAL A 19 -4.36 26.56 8.18
N GLU A 20 -3.54 27.59 8.24
CA GLU A 20 -3.97 28.93 8.61
C GLU A 20 -3.89 29.85 7.39
N THR A 21 -5.02 30.45 7.03
CA THR A 21 -5.10 31.44 5.95
C THR A 21 -4.76 32.81 6.50
N LEU A 22 -3.61 33.33 6.11
CA LEU A 22 -3.18 34.70 6.40
C LEU A 22 -3.62 35.63 5.26
N SER A 23 -3.46 36.94 5.45
CA SER A 23 -3.85 37.95 4.44
C SER A 23 -3.13 37.83 3.10
N THR A 24 -1.98 37.14 3.06
CA THR A 24 -1.10 37.05 1.88
C THR A 24 -0.85 35.63 1.39
N GLN A 25 -1.05 34.61 2.24
CA GLN A 25 -0.77 33.22 1.90
C GLN A 25 -1.44 32.25 2.89
N ASP A 26 -1.67 31.03 2.43
CA ASP A 26 -1.98 29.90 3.30
C ASP A 26 -0.69 29.31 3.87
N VAL A 27 -0.74 28.86 5.12
CA VAL A 27 0.40 28.25 5.80
C VAL A 27 -0.03 26.95 6.44
N VAL A 28 0.65 25.85 6.09
CA VAL A 28 0.55 24.59 6.82
C VAL A 28 1.24 24.76 8.16
N THR A 29 0.47 24.80 9.24
CA THR A 29 0.94 25.10 10.60
C THR A 29 1.30 23.85 11.39
N SER A 30 0.68 22.71 11.07
CA SER A 30 1.10 21.41 11.60
C SER A 30 0.78 20.23 10.69
N LEU A 31 1.55 19.14 10.85
CA LEU A 31 1.37 17.87 10.13
C LEU A 31 1.29 16.70 11.09
N THR A 32 0.37 15.78 10.85
CA THR A 32 0.31 14.48 11.51
C THR A 32 0.21 13.38 10.46
N PHE A 33 1.14 12.44 10.51
CA PHE A 33 1.13 11.25 9.65
C PHE A 33 0.58 10.07 10.46
N THR A 34 -0.44 9.42 9.92
CA THR A 34 -0.97 8.18 10.49
C THR A 34 -0.44 7.02 9.66
N THR A 35 0.11 6.01 10.34
CA THR A 35 0.57 4.77 9.74
C THR A 35 -0.31 3.61 10.17
N ASN A 36 -0.13 2.46 9.52
CA ASN A 36 -0.74 1.19 9.95
C ASN A 36 -0.30 0.73 11.35
N LYS A 37 0.66 1.42 12.00
CA LYS A 37 1.15 1.09 13.35
C LYS A 37 0.82 2.15 14.39
N LYS A 38 0.99 3.43 14.06
CA LYS A 38 0.81 4.53 15.01
C LYS A 38 0.71 5.89 14.31
N ASN A 39 0.47 6.92 15.11
CA ASN A 39 0.49 8.31 14.67
C ASN A 39 1.85 8.96 14.97
N TYR A 40 2.29 9.81 14.06
CA TYR A 40 3.48 10.64 14.19
C TYR A 40 3.12 12.12 14.05
N GLY A 41 3.56 12.93 15.00
CA GLY A 41 3.20 14.34 15.13
C GLY A 41 2.20 14.59 16.27
N PRO A 42 1.53 15.76 16.27
CA PRO A 42 1.66 16.83 15.27
C PRO A 42 3.07 17.44 15.27
N TYR A 43 3.59 17.69 14.07
CA TYR A 43 4.81 18.47 13.88
C TYR A 43 4.40 19.90 13.56
N GLY A 44 4.67 20.84 14.47
CA GLY A 44 4.19 22.23 14.39
C GLY A 44 3.03 22.50 15.35
N ASN A 45 2.45 23.69 15.27
CA ASN A 45 1.36 24.13 16.14
C ASN A 45 0.03 23.99 15.41
N LYS A 46 -0.96 23.33 16.04
CA LYS A 46 -2.30 23.21 15.48
C LYS A 46 -2.99 24.59 15.52
N SER A 47 -3.02 25.28 14.38
CA SER A 47 -3.68 26.58 14.21
C SER A 47 -4.39 26.67 12.86
N GLY A 48 -5.53 27.35 12.82
CA GLY A 48 -6.39 27.42 11.64
C GLY A 48 -7.32 26.21 11.49
N PHE A 49 -7.68 25.87 10.25
CA PHE A 49 -8.60 24.77 9.93
C PHE A 49 -7.85 23.49 9.58
N GLN A 50 -8.49 22.35 9.79
CA GLN A 50 -7.87 21.05 9.56
C GLN A 50 -8.26 20.48 8.19
N ILE A 51 -7.28 19.90 7.49
CA ILE A 51 -7.45 19.15 6.25
C ILE A 51 -6.97 17.71 6.43
N PHE A 52 -7.52 16.80 5.63
CA PHE A 52 -7.25 15.36 5.74
C PHE A 52 -7.15 14.71 4.36
N ALA A 53 -6.15 13.87 4.18
CA ALA A 53 -6.18 12.77 3.22
C ALA A 53 -6.48 11.49 4.03
N PRO A 54 -7.72 10.96 3.96
CA PRO A 54 -8.17 9.88 4.83
C PRO A 54 -7.51 8.54 4.50
N GLU A 55 -7.70 7.56 5.36
CA GLU A 55 -7.31 6.19 5.03
C GLU A 55 -8.19 5.62 3.92
N GLU A 56 -7.56 4.92 2.98
CA GLU A 56 -8.23 4.23 1.87
C GLU A 56 -7.91 2.73 1.96
N THR A 57 -8.95 1.89 2.05
CA THR A 57 -8.81 0.44 2.21
C THR A 57 -7.90 -0.15 1.13
N GLY A 58 -6.86 -0.87 1.56
CA GLY A 58 -5.91 -1.54 0.66
C GLY A 58 -4.86 -0.61 0.03
N LYS A 59 -4.80 0.66 0.43
CA LYS A 59 -3.86 1.65 -0.10
C LYS A 59 -3.01 2.27 1.00
N GLN A 60 -1.90 2.85 0.58
CA GLN A 60 -1.00 3.69 1.35
C GLN A 60 -0.85 5.05 0.66
N ILE A 61 -0.34 6.05 1.37
CA ILE A 61 0.21 7.26 0.77
C ILE A 61 1.68 7.01 0.41
N ALA A 62 1.96 6.91 -0.89
CA ALA A 62 3.29 6.58 -1.42
C ALA A 62 4.09 7.82 -1.87
N GLY A 63 3.49 8.99 -1.84
CA GLY A 63 4.15 10.25 -2.21
C GLY A 63 3.32 11.45 -1.82
N PHE A 64 3.92 12.64 -1.94
CA PHE A 64 3.28 13.91 -1.61
C PHE A 64 3.40 14.89 -2.76
N HIS A 65 2.44 15.81 -2.84
CA HIS A 65 2.52 16.98 -3.71
C HIS A 65 1.92 18.19 -3.00
N GLY A 66 2.19 19.40 -3.49
CA GLY A 66 1.71 20.62 -2.87
C GLY A 66 2.39 21.87 -3.44
N THR A 67 2.26 22.97 -2.72
CA THR A 67 2.87 24.26 -3.06
C THR A 67 3.70 24.78 -1.89
N SER A 68 4.82 25.43 -2.20
CA SER A 68 5.72 25.99 -1.21
C SER A 68 6.39 27.27 -1.73
N GLY A 69 6.66 28.20 -0.82
CA GLY A 69 7.57 29.32 -0.99
C GLY A 69 8.53 29.39 0.21
N ASN A 70 8.48 30.49 0.96
CA ASN A 70 9.20 30.61 2.24
C ASN A 70 8.60 29.71 3.35
N VAL A 71 7.42 29.16 3.10
CA VAL A 71 6.69 28.22 3.96
C VAL A 71 6.10 27.10 3.11
N LEU A 72 5.60 26.05 3.75
CA LEU A 72 4.73 25.08 3.11
C LEU A 72 3.31 25.66 3.05
N ASN A 73 2.78 25.89 1.84
CA ASN A 73 1.47 26.51 1.65
C ASN A 73 0.37 25.45 1.52
N SER A 74 0.66 24.33 0.85
CA SER A 74 -0.27 23.22 0.73
C SER A 74 0.46 21.87 0.65
N ILE A 75 -0.25 20.80 1.02
CA ILE A 75 0.24 19.43 0.92
C ILE A 75 -0.93 18.47 0.71
N SER A 76 -0.69 17.43 -0.08
CA SER A 76 -1.61 16.32 -0.34
C SER A 76 -0.79 15.05 -0.62
N GLY A 77 -1.46 13.90 -0.70
CA GLY A 77 -0.85 12.58 -0.88
C GLY A 77 -1.25 11.89 -2.19
N TYR A 78 -0.36 11.06 -2.72
CA TYR A 78 -0.66 10.09 -3.77
C TYR A 78 -0.94 8.72 -3.15
N TYR A 79 -2.11 8.15 -3.41
CA TYR A 79 -2.41 6.78 -3.00
C TYR A 79 -1.80 5.75 -3.95
N ALA A 80 -1.27 4.67 -3.39
CA ALA A 80 -0.82 3.49 -4.11
C ALA A 80 -1.23 2.22 -3.33
N PRO A 81 -1.22 1.02 -3.96
CA PRO A 81 -1.34 -0.22 -3.22
C PRO A 81 -0.31 -0.32 -2.10
N ILE A 82 -0.68 -0.95 -0.98
CA ILE A 82 0.22 -1.19 0.15
C ILE A 82 1.47 -1.94 -0.34
N PRO A 83 2.69 -1.60 0.12
CA PRO A 83 3.89 -2.28 -0.34
C PRO A 83 3.83 -3.75 0.06
N THR A 84 3.97 -4.63 -0.92
CA THR A 84 4.04 -6.07 -0.65
C THR A 84 5.49 -6.51 -0.63
N TYR A 85 5.88 -7.25 0.39
CA TYR A 85 7.16 -7.94 0.43
C TYR A 85 7.02 -9.34 -0.15
N LYS A 86 7.90 -9.70 -1.09
CA LYS A 86 7.94 -11.04 -1.66
C LYS A 86 8.60 -11.98 -0.67
N LEU A 87 7.87 -13.01 -0.24
CA LEU A 87 8.42 -14.06 0.61
C LEU A 87 9.30 -15.02 -0.19
N VAL A 88 10.31 -15.59 0.49
CA VAL A 88 11.14 -16.66 -0.09
C VAL A 88 10.29 -17.91 -0.24
N ALA A 89 10.33 -18.52 -1.43
CA ALA A 89 9.61 -19.75 -1.69
C ALA A 89 10.18 -20.90 -0.85
N VAL A 90 9.30 -21.69 -0.22
CA VAL A 90 9.65 -22.90 0.54
C VAL A 90 9.26 -24.12 -0.28
N GLY A 91 10.20 -25.03 -0.54
CA GLY A 91 9.97 -26.24 -1.32
C GLY A 91 11.23 -26.79 -2.00
N GLY A 92 11.04 -27.63 -3.01
CA GLY A 92 12.13 -28.19 -3.82
C GLY A 92 12.67 -27.21 -4.87
N THR A 93 13.83 -27.54 -5.47
CA THR A 93 14.52 -26.71 -6.46
C THR A 93 14.04 -26.93 -7.90
N GLY A 94 13.04 -27.78 -8.13
CA GLY A 94 12.56 -28.15 -9.45
C GLY A 94 11.45 -27.24 -10.01
N GLY A 95 11.27 -27.28 -11.34
CA GLY A 95 10.22 -26.58 -12.08
C GLY A 95 10.57 -25.16 -12.52
N SER A 96 9.72 -24.54 -13.34
CA SER A 96 9.87 -23.15 -13.79
C SER A 96 9.41 -22.16 -12.71
N ALA A 97 10.20 -21.10 -12.51
CA ALA A 97 9.86 -19.97 -11.67
C ALA A 97 8.57 -19.29 -12.17
N TRP A 98 7.76 -18.80 -11.24
CA TRP A 98 6.52 -18.08 -11.52
C TRP A 98 6.24 -17.08 -10.38
N ASP A 99 5.56 -15.99 -10.71
CA ASP A 99 5.17 -14.93 -9.78
C ASP A 99 3.84 -14.34 -10.22
N ASP A 100 2.84 -14.37 -9.33
CA ASP A 100 1.51 -13.86 -9.61
C ASP A 100 1.43 -12.33 -9.52
N GLY A 101 2.41 -11.67 -8.88
CA GLY A 101 2.35 -10.26 -8.53
C GLY A 101 1.46 -10.00 -7.32
N SER A 102 1.29 -8.74 -6.97
CA SER A 102 0.53 -8.29 -5.81
C SER A 102 -0.34 -7.05 -6.08
N ASP A 103 -0.47 -6.68 -7.35
CA ASP A 103 -1.21 -5.53 -7.87
C ASP A 103 -2.74 -5.76 -7.87
N HIS A 104 -3.24 -6.42 -6.85
CA HIS A 104 -4.64 -6.78 -6.71
C HIS A 104 -5.16 -6.46 -5.31
N ASP A 105 -6.41 -6.06 -5.21
CA ASP A 105 -7.06 -5.61 -3.97
C ASP A 105 -7.25 -6.76 -2.96
N GLY A 106 -7.19 -8.00 -3.42
CA GLY A 106 -7.23 -9.17 -2.54
C GLY A 106 -7.50 -10.49 -3.25
N VAL A 107 -7.45 -11.57 -2.45
CA VAL A 107 -7.70 -12.95 -2.88
C VAL A 107 -9.14 -13.32 -2.53
N THR A 108 -9.92 -13.75 -3.52
CA THR A 108 -11.34 -14.11 -3.32
C THR A 108 -11.59 -15.61 -3.34
N LYS A 109 -10.75 -16.38 -4.03
CA LYS A 109 -10.87 -17.84 -4.10
C LYS A 109 -9.52 -18.49 -4.38
N ILE A 110 -9.26 -19.58 -3.68
CA ILE A 110 -8.13 -20.48 -3.94
C ILE A 110 -8.69 -21.83 -4.42
N THR A 111 -8.07 -22.44 -5.42
CA THR A 111 -8.41 -23.76 -5.94
C THR A 111 -7.14 -24.59 -6.02
N VAL A 112 -7.15 -25.76 -5.39
CA VAL A 112 -6.01 -26.68 -5.36
C VAL A 112 -6.42 -27.99 -6.04
N ARG A 113 -5.56 -28.54 -6.89
CA ARG A 113 -5.72 -29.91 -7.41
C ARG A 113 -4.61 -30.80 -6.85
N THR A 114 -4.98 -31.97 -6.36
CA THR A 114 -4.08 -33.02 -5.90
C THR A 114 -4.07 -34.19 -6.88
N GLY A 115 -3.00 -34.98 -6.86
CA GLY A 115 -2.88 -36.27 -7.53
C GLY A 115 -2.23 -37.30 -6.61
N GLY A 116 -1.94 -38.50 -7.14
CA GLY A 116 -1.48 -39.65 -6.34
C GLY A 116 -0.15 -39.45 -5.58
N VAL A 117 0.65 -38.44 -5.92
CA VAL A 117 1.95 -38.15 -5.31
C VAL A 117 2.10 -36.74 -4.75
N GLY A 118 1.11 -35.86 -4.91
CA GLY A 118 1.21 -34.48 -4.41
C GLY A 118 0.28 -33.47 -5.04
N VAL A 119 0.53 -32.18 -4.79
CA VAL A 119 -0.23 -31.06 -5.35
C VAL A 119 0.17 -30.84 -6.81
N GLN A 120 -0.82 -30.84 -7.70
CA GLN A 120 -0.64 -30.70 -9.15
C GLN A 120 -0.88 -29.27 -9.66
N TYR A 121 -1.69 -28.45 -8.98
CA TYR A 121 -1.67 -27.01 -9.18
C TYR A 121 -2.37 -26.27 -8.04
N VAL A 122 -2.06 -24.98 -7.93
CA VAL A 122 -2.81 -23.98 -7.18
C VAL A 122 -3.25 -22.88 -8.15
N LYS A 123 -4.49 -22.42 -8.01
CA LYS A 123 -5.06 -21.31 -8.80
C LYS A 123 -5.75 -20.34 -7.86
N GLN A 124 -5.57 -19.06 -8.14
CA GLN A 124 -6.19 -17.98 -7.38
C GLN A 124 -7.17 -17.16 -8.24
N ARG A 125 -8.21 -16.60 -7.61
CA ARG A 125 -9.07 -15.55 -8.18
C ARG A 125 -8.89 -14.30 -7.34
N ASN A 126 -8.70 -13.16 -7.99
CA ASN A 126 -8.37 -11.90 -7.34
C ASN A 126 -9.46 -10.86 -7.53
N LEU A 127 -9.50 -9.88 -6.64
CA LEU A 127 -10.27 -8.65 -6.80
C LEU A 127 -9.33 -7.57 -7.36
N SER A 128 -9.79 -6.83 -8.37
CA SER A 128 -9.04 -5.70 -8.93
C SER A 128 -10.02 -4.59 -9.28
N LEU A 129 -9.83 -3.42 -8.69
CA LEU A 129 -10.74 -2.28 -8.75
C LEU A 129 -12.18 -2.66 -8.33
N GLY A 130 -12.31 -3.52 -7.31
CA GLY A 130 -13.62 -4.01 -6.86
C GLY A 130 -14.30 -5.00 -7.81
N ILE A 131 -13.65 -5.43 -8.89
CA ILE A 131 -14.18 -6.41 -9.86
C ILE A 131 -13.43 -7.73 -9.72
N ALA A 132 -14.16 -8.83 -9.59
CA ALA A 132 -13.56 -10.16 -9.51
C ALA A 132 -12.97 -10.55 -10.88
N ARG A 133 -11.65 -10.73 -10.95
CA ARG A 133 -10.95 -11.22 -12.15
C ARG A 133 -10.35 -12.59 -11.86
N THR A 134 -10.53 -13.50 -12.81
CA THR A 134 -9.92 -14.82 -12.74
C THR A 134 -8.58 -14.77 -13.48
N PHE A 135 -7.47 -14.77 -12.75
CA PHE A 135 -6.17 -15.04 -13.34
C PHE A 135 -5.86 -16.54 -13.27
N PHE A 136 -5.25 -17.07 -14.31
CA PHE A 136 -4.79 -18.44 -14.38
C PHE A 136 -3.29 -18.37 -14.65
N LYS A 137 -2.44 -18.66 -13.67
CA LYS A 137 -0.98 -18.54 -13.86
C LYS A 137 -0.19 -19.84 -13.77
N LYS A 138 -0.76 -20.97 -13.30
CA LYS A 138 -0.08 -22.26 -13.46
C LYS A 138 -0.99 -23.49 -13.55
N ARG A 139 -0.95 -24.18 -14.70
CA ARG A 139 -1.25 -25.61 -14.87
C ARG A 139 0.10 -26.31 -14.94
N ILE A 140 0.34 -27.34 -14.13
CA ILE A 140 1.46 -28.26 -14.41
C ILE A 140 1.00 -29.13 -15.58
N ASP A 141 1.30 -28.70 -16.80
CA ASP A 141 1.03 -29.51 -17.99
C ASP A 141 2.07 -30.63 -18.06
N ARG A 142 1.61 -31.84 -17.68
CA ARG A 142 2.34 -33.12 -17.61
C ARG A 142 3.43 -33.20 -16.54
N CYS A 143 3.14 -33.93 -15.47
CA CYS A 143 4.15 -34.84 -14.93
C CYS A 143 4.38 -35.88 -16.02
N VAL A 144 5.47 -35.77 -16.78
CA VAL A 144 6.01 -36.94 -17.46
C VAL A 144 6.69 -37.74 -16.35
N PHE A 145 6.10 -38.91 -16.02
CA PHE A 145 6.82 -39.96 -15.32
C PHE A 145 7.73 -40.68 -16.30
#